data_AF-A0A9N9Q4Z7-F1
#
_entry.id   AF-A0A9N9Q4Z7-F1
#
_cell.length_a   1.000
_cell.length_b   1.000
_cell.length_c   1.000
_cell.angle_alpha   90.00
_cell.angle_beta   90.00
_cell.angle_gamma   90.00
#
_symmetry.space_group_name_H-M   'P 1'
#
loop_
_entity.id
_entity.type
_entity.pdbx_description
1 polymer ?
#
loop_
_entity_poly.entity_id
_entity_poly.type
_entity_poly.pdbx_seq_one_letter_code
_entity_poly.pdbx_strand_id
1 'polypeptide(L)'
;MTRLKTPAERASRLAQIATSYNAILHGPNALFTRPSQPPTPSVSAEDETIADAVLRQLKHEVDQIQGSTRGLKKVFSKPSKLAPTYKDLYAALLRAIEEGGPTGTVVVLLRRFTAIEGDINVAKRASSGIVGIRNCALDSVNPVMIVSVLLKRLWQLINEDTFLFQDQKYTYSLTKYVEKDLFKGPQGQKSELLRLLNIKQAKDRFWATDIDAEQPDDLVNPPADIKEEANRQKQQKRQLAEQHQQARDRLTIKRLTTLQEIEILDMKNKAEIQRRQERARVDSQLLAVHSRNQNALENKNENQRQERLDQRQSREREHIQALQDISISGERQRAQEILTSTESHQRLQLGLIEQRNMKDHEGLRQRLTLEGSFKLEEEKLEKRRSERIASNIQYQKELVDSQDILMSNPNMRRWTGFDPATSTHGLIGPLPMDYSTPGPIHHQNVLTEESVAEILNGLNIKPRKELPPP
;
A
#
# COMPACT_ATOMS: atom_id res chain seq x y z
N MET A 1 -61.74 -26.81 12.32
CA MET A 1 -62.74 -27.68 11.69
C MET A 1 -62.74 -29.03 12.39
N THR A 2 -63.87 -29.48 12.95
CA THR A 2 -63.99 -30.81 13.57
C THR A 2 -64.16 -31.89 12.52
N ARG A 3 -63.25 -32.88 12.48
CA ARG A 3 -63.44 -34.09 11.66
C ARG A 3 -64.56 -34.94 12.28
N LEU A 4 -65.71 -35.01 11.60
CA LEU A 4 -66.79 -35.93 11.91
C LEU A 4 -66.25 -37.36 11.82
N LYS A 5 -66.32 -38.13 12.91
CA LYS A 5 -65.62 -39.43 13.02
C LYS A 5 -66.50 -40.55 12.48
N THR A 6 -67.78 -40.60 12.85
CA THR A 6 -68.67 -41.70 12.45
C THR A 6 -69.30 -41.48 11.07
N PRO A 7 -69.82 -42.54 10.42
CA PRO A 7 -70.67 -42.41 9.23
C PRO A 7 -72.01 -41.74 9.56
N ALA A 8 -72.58 -42.00 10.74
CA ALA A 8 -73.86 -41.45 11.19
C ALA A 8 -73.81 -39.92 11.36
N GLU A 9 -72.76 -39.38 12.00
CA GLU A 9 -72.52 -37.93 12.08
C GLU A 9 -72.49 -37.29 10.68
N ARG A 10 -71.83 -37.93 9.71
CA ARG A 10 -71.72 -37.42 8.34
C ARG A 10 -73.06 -37.45 7.61
N ALA A 11 -73.84 -38.52 7.75
CA ALA A 11 -75.19 -38.60 7.19
C ALA A 11 -76.12 -37.53 7.80
N SER A 12 -76.10 -37.36 9.12
CA SER A 12 -76.90 -36.34 9.82
C SER A 12 -76.50 -34.91 9.42
N ARG A 13 -75.20 -34.63 9.28
CA ARG A 13 -74.69 -33.34 8.80
C ARG A 13 -75.13 -33.05 7.35
N LEU A 14 -75.07 -34.05 6.47
CA LEU A 14 -75.51 -33.92 5.08
C LEU A 14 -77.03 -33.69 4.98
N ALA A 15 -77.83 -34.34 5.83
CA ALA A 15 -79.26 -34.09 5.91
C ALA A 15 -79.57 -32.65 6.36
N GLN A 16 -78.91 -32.16 7.42
CA GLN A 16 -79.06 -30.77 7.87
C GLN A 16 -78.69 -29.75 6.77
N ILE A 17 -77.62 -30.01 6.01
CA ILE A 17 -77.22 -29.18 4.87
C ILE A 17 -78.26 -29.21 3.76
N ALA A 18 -78.79 -30.39 3.40
CA ALA A 18 -79.85 -30.50 2.41
C ALA A 18 -81.10 -29.70 2.81
N THR A 19 -81.50 -29.75 4.09
CA THR A 19 -82.59 -28.92 4.62
C THR A 19 -82.26 -27.42 4.56
N SER A 20 -81.06 -26.99 4.98
CA SER A 20 -80.71 -25.56 5.02
C SER A 20 -80.60 -24.90 3.63
N TYR A 21 -80.36 -25.69 2.58
CA TYR A 21 -80.32 -25.20 1.19
C TYR A 21 -81.66 -25.40 0.45
N ASN A 22 -82.75 -25.79 1.12
CA ASN A 22 -84.03 -26.13 0.49
C ASN A 22 -83.89 -27.18 -0.64
N ALA A 23 -82.97 -28.13 -0.50
CA ALA A 23 -82.84 -29.29 -1.39
C ALA A 23 -83.95 -30.32 -1.07
N ILE A 24 -85.18 -29.93 -1.36
CA ILE A 24 -86.41 -30.61 -0.99
C ILE A 24 -86.56 -31.93 -1.75
N LEU A 25 -86.26 -33.04 -1.07
CA LEU A 25 -86.57 -34.40 -1.50
C LEU A 25 -88.02 -34.77 -1.16
N HIS A 26 -89.00 -33.96 -1.60
CA HIS A 26 -90.43 -34.31 -1.51
C HIS A 26 -90.84 -35.23 -2.67
N GLY A 27 -90.34 -36.48 -2.60
CA GLY A 27 -90.78 -37.59 -3.43
C GLY A 27 -90.64 -38.89 -2.64
N PRO A 28 -91.72 -39.62 -2.32
CA PRO A 28 -91.64 -40.82 -1.50
C PRO A 28 -90.87 -41.93 -2.22
N ASN A 29 -89.71 -42.31 -1.68
CA ASN A 29 -88.90 -43.44 -2.13
C ASN A 29 -88.59 -43.47 -3.65
N ALA A 30 -88.39 -42.30 -4.25
CA ALA A 30 -87.63 -42.18 -5.49
C ALA A 30 -86.15 -42.52 -5.23
N LEU A 31 -85.87 -43.80 -5.02
CA LEU A 31 -84.51 -44.33 -5.05
C LEU A 31 -83.88 -43.89 -6.36
N PHE A 32 -82.75 -43.19 -6.30
CA PHE A 32 -81.91 -42.94 -7.47
C PHE A 32 -81.24 -44.26 -7.90
N THR A 33 -82.05 -45.20 -8.39
CA THR A 33 -81.59 -46.40 -9.06
C THR A 33 -80.74 -45.94 -10.23
N ARG A 34 -79.42 -46.20 -10.14
CA ARG A 34 -78.49 -46.06 -11.25
C ARG A 34 -79.15 -46.66 -12.49
N PRO A 35 -79.38 -45.90 -13.58
CA PRO A 35 -80.11 -46.42 -14.74
C PRO A 35 -79.45 -47.72 -15.19
N SER A 36 -80.23 -48.80 -15.22
CA SER A 36 -79.72 -50.17 -15.35
C SER A 36 -78.99 -50.40 -16.68
N GLN A 37 -79.31 -49.57 -17.68
CA GLN A 37 -78.57 -49.41 -18.91
C GLN A 37 -78.01 -47.98 -18.95
N PRO A 38 -76.75 -47.76 -19.39
CA PRO A 38 -76.25 -46.41 -19.63
C PRO A 38 -77.07 -45.73 -20.72
N PRO A 39 -77.23 -44.38 -20.71
CA PRO A 39 -77.93 -43.67 -21.75
C PRO A 39 -77.30 -43.98 -23.10
N THR A 40 -78.05 -44.72 -23.92
CA THR A 40 -77.66 -45.08 -25.27
C THR A 40 -78.20 -43.97 -26.17
N PRO A 41 -77.37 -43.31 -27.01
CA PRO A 41 -77.87 -42.29 -27.92
C PRO A 41 -78.97 -42.90 -28.81
N SER A 42 -80.16 -42.33 -28.75
CA SER A 42 -81.31 -42.72 -29.54
C SER A 42 -81.03 -42.38 -31.00
N VAL A 43 -80.77 -43.40 -31.81
CA VAL A 43 -80.68 -43.27 -33.27
C VAL A 43 -82.07 -42.96 -33.81
N SER A 44 -82.24 -41.79 -34.42
CA SER A 44 -83.44 -41.40 -35.16
C SER A 44 -83.47 -42.11 -36.51
N ALA A 45 -84.65 -42.23 -37.13
CA ALA A 45 -84.75 -42.61 -38.53
C ALA A 45 -84.03 -41.58 -39.44
N GLU A 46 -83.92 -40.33 -38.99
CA GLU A 46 -83.20 -39.25 -39.68
C GLU A 46 -81.67 -39.48 -39.67
N ASP A 47 -81.11 -40.05 -38.61
CA ASP A 47 -79.69 -40.44 -38.59
C ASP A 47 -79.38 -41.52 -39.64
N GLU A 48 -80.35 -42.41 -39.91
CA GLU A 48 -80.19 -43.44 -40.95
C GLU A 48 -80.32 -42.87 -42.37
N THR A 49 -81.19 -41.88 -42.60
CA THR A 49 -81.28 -41.21 -43.91
C THR A 49 -80.09 -40.29 -44.18
N ILE A 50 -79.55 -39.62 -43.16
CA ILE A 50 -78.32 -38.82 -43.26
C ILE A 50 -77.11 -39.73 -43.52
N ALA A 51 -76.98 -40.86 -42.80
CA ALA A 51 -75.92 -41.84 -43.07
C ALA A 51 -75.99 -42.40 -44.51
N ASP A 52 -77.20 -42.64 -45.02
CA ASP A 52 -77.43 -43.01 -46.42
C ASP A 52 -77.05 -41.90 -47.41
N ALA A 53 -77.35 -40.63 -47.09
CA ALA A 53 -77.02 -39.49 -47.94
C ALA A 53 -75.49 -39.31 -48.08
N VAL A 54 -74.74 -39.36 -46.98
CA VAL A 54 -73.27 -39.27 -46.97
C VAL A 54 -72.64 -40.40 -47.80
N LEU A 55 -73.14 -41.64 -47.66
CA LEU A 55 -72.67 -42.78 -48.45
C LEU A 55 -72.97 -42.65 -49.95
N ARG A 56 -74.14 -42.10 -50.32
CA ARG A 56 -74.48 -41.84 -51.74
C ARG A 56 -73.61 -40.73 -52.32
N GLN A 57 -73.40 -39.64 -51.58
CA GLN A 57 -72.59 -38.51 -52.01
C GLN A 57 -71.14 -38.93 -52.29
N LEU A 58 -70.49 -39.63 -51.36
CA LEU A 58 -69.13 -40.14 -51.56
C LEU A 58 -69.04 -41.11 -52.75
N LYS A 59 -70.07 -41.93 -52.98
CA LYS A 59 -70.12 -42.80 -54.16
C LYS A 59 -70.20 -41.99 -55.46
N HIS A 60 -71.02 -40.93 -55.50
CA HIS A 60 -71.09 -40.02 -56.65
C HIS A 60 -69.76 -39.30 -56.91
N GLU A 61 -69.08 -38.82 -55.87
CA GLU A 61 -67.75 -38.19 -55.97
C GLU A 61 -66.69 -39.18 -56.51
N VAL A 62 -66.68 -40.42 -56.03
CA VAL A 62 -65.78 -41.48 -56.53
C VAL A 62 -66.10 -41.88 -57.98
N ASP A 63 -67.38 -42.01 -58.34
CA ASP A 63 -67.81 -42.30 -59.72
C ASP A 63 -67.50 -41.13 -60.67
N GLN A 64 -67.58 -39.89 -60.20
CA GLN A 64 -67.20 -38.68 -60.97
C GLN A 64 -65.69 -38.64 -61.26
N ILE A 65 -64.86 -38.87 -60.24
CA ILE A 65 -63.40 -38.92 -60.36
C ILE A 65 -62.96 -40.06 -61.31
N GLN A 66 -63.55 -41.25 -61.17
CA GLN A 66 -63.21 -42.38 -62.04
C GLN A 66 -63.76 -42.24 -63.47
N GLY A 67 -64.96 -41.64 -63.62
CA GLY A 67 -65.63 -41.46 -64.90
C GLY A 67 -64.83 -40.62 -65.91
N SER A 68 -64.12 -39.61 -65.43
CA SER A 68 -63.25 -38.74 -66.25
C SER A 68 -62.19 -39.52 -67.04
N THR A 69 -61.72 -40.66 -66.53
CA THR A 69 -60.60 -41.42 -67.13
C THR A 69 -61.01 -42.62 -68.00
N ARG A 70 -62.31 -42.92 -68.13
CA ARG A 70 -62.79 -44.15 -68.80
C ARG A 70 -63.93 -43.87 -69.78
N GLY A 71 -63.57 -43.49 -71.01
CA GLY A 71 -64.49 -43.06 -72.06
C GLY A 71 -65.62 -44.05 -72.39
N LEU A 72 -66.86 -43.56 -72.26
CA LEU A 72 -68.14 -43.96 -72.89
C LEU A 72 -68.64 -45.43 -72.81
N LYS A 73 -67.81 -46.43 -72.52
CA LYS A 73 -68.19 -47.87 -72.62
C LYS A 73 -69.00 -48.44 -71.43
N LYS A 74 -69.81 -47.62 -70.73
CA LYS A 74 -70.48 -48.02 -69.46
C LYS A 74 -71.99 -47.71 -69.35
N VAL A 75 -72.67 -47.32 -70.43
CA VAL A 75 -74.04 -46.77 -70.40
C VAL A 75 -75.14 -47.75 -69.91
N PHE A 76 -74.90 -49.07 -69.88
CA PHE A 76 -75.95 -50.09 -69.66
C PHE A 76 -75.82 -50.99 -68.42
N SER A 77 -74.83 -50.77 -67.53
CA SER A 77 -74.79 -51.52 -66.27
C SER A 77 -75.80 -50.95 -65.25
N LYS A 78 -76.89 -51.67 -65.00
CA LYS A 78 -77.87 -51.33 -63.96
C LYS A 78 -77.17 -51.11 -62.61
N PRO A 79 -77.54 -50.08 -61.81
CA PRO A 79 -76.94 -49.83 -60.51
C PRO A 79 -77.32 -50.95 -59.52
N SER A 80 -76.47 -51.96 -59.41
CA SER A 80 -76.60 -53.00 -58.39
C SER A 80 -76.57 -52.39 -56.99
N LYS A 81 -77.49 -52.83 -56.13
CA LYS A 81 -77.50 -52.52 -54.69
C LYS A 81 -76.39 -53.31 -53.98
N LEU A 82 -75.14 -53.07 -54.38
CA LEU A 82 -73.97 -53.55 -53.67
C LEU A 82 -74.00 -52.95 -52.26
N ALA A 83 -73.80 -53.79 -51.24
CA ALA A 83 -73.59 -53.33 -49.88
C ALA A 83 -72.39 -52.37 -49.84
N PRO A 84 -72.40 -51.33 -48.98
CA PRO A 84 -71.30 -50.36 -48.92
C PRO A 84 -70.01 -51.07 -48.51
N THR A 85 -68.92 -50.83 -49.25
CA THR A 85 -67.62 -51.44 -48.97
C THR A 85 -67.08 -50.91 -47.64
N TYR A 86 -66.19 -51.67 -46.97
CA TYR A 86 -65.45 -51.18 -45.79
C TYR A 86 -64.84 -49.78 -46.05
N LYS A 87 -64.27 -49.55 -47.24
CA LYS A 87 -63.72 -48.24 -47.65
C LYS A 87 -64.78 -47.13 -47.75
N ASP A 88 -65.99 -47.46 -48.17
CA ASP A 88 -67.07 -46.49 -48.39
C ASP A 88 -67.67 -46.07 -47.04
N LEU A 89 -67.91 -47.05 -46.15
CA LEU A 89 -68.23 -46.79 -44.74
C LEU A 89 -67.13 -45.98 -44.05
N TYR A 90 -65.86 -46.24 -44.37
CA TYR A 90 -64.71 -45.54 -43.79
C TYR A 90 -64.71 -44.05 -44.17
N ALA A 91 -64.82 -43.76 -45.47
CA ALA A 91 -64.91 -42.38 -45.96
C ALA A 91 -66.15 -41.67 -45.40
N ALA A 92 -67.30 -42.35 -45.30
CA ALA A 92 -68.52 -41.79 -44.74
C ALA A 92 -68.39 -41.48 -43.25
N LEU A 93 -67.74 -42.36 -42.47
CA LEU A 93 -67.52 -42.15 -41.05
C LEU A 93 -66.55 -40.99 -40.78
N LEU A 94 -65.47 -40.90 -41.54
CA LEU A 94 -64.53 -39.78 -41.45
C LEU A 94 -65.22 -38.45 -41.80
N ARG A 95 -65.91 -38.40 -42.96
CA ARG A 95 -66.64 -37.22 -43.43
C ARG A 95 -67.72 -36.77 -42.44
N ALA A 96 -68.53 -37.70 -41.91
CA ALA A 96 -69.56 -37.38 -40.94
C ALA A 96 -69.02 -36.82 -39.61
N ILE A 97 -67.76 -37.11 -39.27
CA ILE A 97 -67.07 -36.53 -38.11
C ILE A 97 -66.49 -35.15 -38.46
N GLU A 98 -65.87 -35.01 -39.64
CA GLU A 98 -65.28 -33.75 -40.14
C GLU A 98 -66.32 -32.65 -40.41
N GLU A 99 -67.46 -32.99 -41.00
CA GLU A 99 -68.59 -32.08 -41.24
C GLU A 99 -69.41 -31.79 -39.97
N GLY A 100 -68.99 -32.30 -38.80
CA GLY A 100 -69.66 -32.08 -37.52
C GLY A 100 -71.06 -32.73 -37.42
N GLY A 101 -71.29 -33.81 -38.17
CA GLY A 101 -72.59 -34.46 -38.31
C GLY A 101 -73.15 -35.02 -36.99
N PRO A 102 -74.48 -35.27 -36.93
CA PRO A 102 -75.14 -35.68 -35.70
C PRO A 102 -74.60 -37.02 -35.19
N THR A 103 -74.51 -37.15 -33.86
CA THR A 103 -73.89 -38.32 -33.22
C THR A 103 -74.61 -39.64 -33.54
N GLY A 104 -75.91 -39.60 -33.84
CA GLY A 104 -76.64 -40.79 -34.27
C GLY A 104 -76.18 -41.28 -35.64
N THR A 105 -75.97 -40.42 -36.64
CA THR A 105 -75.34 -40.78 -37.94
C THR A 105 -74.01 -41.48 -37.75
N VAL A 106 -73.14 -40.97 -36.86
CA VAL A 106 -71.86 -41.59 -36.52
C VAL A 106 -72.08 -42.99 -35.91
N VAL A 107 -73.08 -43.15 -35.02
CA VAL A 107 -73.47 -44.46 -34.45
C VAL A 107 -74.05 -45.41 -35.51
N VAL A 108 -74.82 -44.92 -36.49
CA VAL A 108 -75.37 -45.73 -37.61
C VAL A 108 -74.24 -46.26 -38.48
N LEU A 109 -73.29 -45.41 -38.87
CA LEU A 109 -72.13 -45.81 -39.68
C LEU A 109 -71.26 -46.82 -38.91
N LEU A 110 -71.05 -46.64 -37.60
CA LEU A 110 -70.36 -47.61 -36.74
C LEU A 110 -71.12 -48.93 -36.56
N ARG A 111 -72.46 -48.92 -36.49
CA ARG A 111 -73.30 -50.14 -36.51
C ARG A 111 -73.13 -50.89 -37.84
N ARG A 112 -73.22 -50.17 -38.97
CA ARG A 112 -73.04 -50.73 -40.32
C ARG A 112 -71.64 -51.33 -40.51
N PHE A 113 -70.60 -50.70 -39.96
CA PHE A 113 -69.25 -51.28 -39.89
C PHE A 113 -69.25 -52.66 -39.21
N THR A 114 -69.82 -52.75 -38.00
CA THR A 114 -69.86 -54.02 -37.26
C THR A 114 -70.75 -55.09 -37.90
N ALA A 115 -71.71 -54.70 -38.75
CA ALA A 115 -72.57 -55.63 -39.49
C ALA A 115 -71.90 -56.27 -40.72
N ILE A 116 -70.75 -55.75 -41.17
CA ILE A 116 -69.94 -56.30 -42.28
C ILE A 116 -68.75 -57.11 -41.72
N GLU A 117 -68.78 -57.47 -40.43
CA GLU A 117 -67.65 -58.04 -39.66
C GLU A 117 -66.36 -57.19 -39.73
N GLY A 118 -66.50 -55.93 -40.17
CA GLY A 118 -65.42 -54.96 -40.26
C GLY A 118 -65.05 -54.44 -38.89
N ASP A 119 -64.15 -55.16 -38.21
CA ASP A 119 -63.43 -54.58 -37.08
C ASP A 119 -62.68 -53.33 -37.56
N ILE A 120 -62.97 -52.18 -36.94
CA ILE A 120 -62.37 -50.88 -37.25
C ILE A 120 -60.84 -50.94 -37.08
N ASN A 121 -60.36 -51.84 -36.21
CA ASN A 121 -58.93 -52.10 -36.02
C ASN A 121 -58.27 -52.81 -37.22
N VAL A 122 -59.02 -53.41 -38.16
CA VAL A 122 -58.47 -54.16 -39.31
C VAL A 122 -57.90 -53.24 -40.40
N ALA A 123 -58.02 -51.92 -40.25
CA ALA A 123 -57.24 -50.91 -41.00
C ALA A 123 -55.69 -50.96 -40.75
N LYS A 124 -55.13 -52.05 -40.22
CA LYS A 124 -53.74 -52.26 -39.77
C LYS A 124 -52.63 -52.01 -40.82
N ARG A 125 -52.98 -51.76 -42.09
CA ARG A 125 -52.03 -51.42 -43.18
C ARG A 125 -52.24 -50.03 -43.77
N ALA A 126 -53.20 -49.25 -43.27
CA ALA A 126 -53.46 -47.86 -43.67
C ALA A 126 -53.39 -46.96 -42.44
N SER A 127 -52.17 -46.71 -41.95
CA SER A 127 -51.90 -45.90 -40.74
C SER A 127 -52.55 -44.51 -40.78
N SER A 128 -52.59 -43.88 -41.96
CA SER A 128 -53.28 -42.60 -42.21
C SER A 128 -54.77 -42.62 -41.87
N GLY A 129 -55.40 -43.80 -41.86
CA GLY A 129 -56.81 -43.97 -41.54
C GLY A 129 -57.10 -43.60 -40.08
N ILE A 130 -56.77 -44.50 -39.15
CA ILE A 130 -57.15 -44.41 -37.73
C ILE A 130 -56.72 -43.06 -37.11
N VAL A 131 -55.56 -42.54 -37.53
CA VAL A 131 -55.05 -41.21 -37.15
C VAL A 131 -56.02 -40.08 -37.56
N GLY A 132 -56.58 -40.13 -38.77
CA GLY A 132 -57.58 -39.17 -39.26
C GLY A 132 -58.85 -39.16 -38.42
N ILE A 133 -59.51 -40.32 -38.25
CA ILE A 133 -60.74 -40.41 -37.43
C ILE A 133 -60.49 -39.96 -35.99
N ARG A 134 -59.34 -40.27 -35.40
CA ARG A 134 -58.96 -39.80 -34.06
C ARG A 134 -58.87 -38.27 -34.01
N ASN A 135 -58.11 -37.66 -34.92
CA ASN A 135 -57.89 -36.22 -34.93
C ASN A 135 -59.22 -35.46 -35.16
N CYS A 136 -59.98 -35.86 -36.17
CA CYS A 136 -61.25 -35.21 -36.50
C CYS A 136 -62.31 -35.42 -35.40
N ALA A 137 -62.26 -36.50 -34.63
CA ALA A 137 -63.14 -36.70 -33.47
C ALA A 137 -62.86 -35.73 -32.32
N LEU A 138 -61.61 -35.33 -32.09
CA LEU A 138 -61.21 -34.35 -31.07
C LEU A 138 -61.53 -32.90 -31.51
N ASP A 139 -61.36 -32.62 -32.80
CA ASP A 139 -61.63 -31.31 -33.41
C ASP A 139 -63.13 -31.09 -33.73
N SER A 140 -63.97 -32.11 -33.54
CA SER A 140 -65.42 -32.06 -33.79
C SER A 140 -66.16 -31.09 -32.85
N VAL A 141 -67.42 -30.78 -33.18
CA VAL A 141 -68.29 -29.90 -32.39
C VAL A 141 -68.72 -30.53 -31.05
N ASN A 142 -68.75 -31.87 -30.95
CA ASN A 142 -69.17 -32.59 -29.74
C ASN A 142 -68.18 -33.73 -29.40
N PRO A 143 -66.92 -33.40 -29.06
CA PRO A 143 -65.84 -34.37 -28.96
C PRO A 143 -66.07 -35.38 -27.84
N VAL A 144 -66.62 -34.97 -26.69
CA VAL A 144 -66.93 -35.91 -25.57
C VAL A 144 -67.85 -37.03 -26.03
N MET A 145 -68.91 -36.71 -26.78
CA MET A 145 -69.87 -37.71 -27.26
C MET A 145 -69.24 -38.64 -28.30
N ILE A 146 -68.60 -38.09 -29.34
CA ILE A 146 -68.02 -38.87 -30.44
C ILE A 146 -66.85 -39.75 -29.92
N VAL A 147 -65.95 -39.19 -29.11
CA VAL A 147 -64.88 -39.95 -28.45
C VAL A 147 -65.43 -41.01 -27.51
N SER A 148 -66.52 -40.75 -26.75
CA SER A 148 -67.12 -41.78 -25.88
C SER A 148 -67.67 -42.99 -26.65
N VAL A 149 -68.13 -42.79 -27.89
CA VAL A 149 -68.62 -43.85 -28.77
C VAL A 149 -67.45 -44.60 -29.39
N LEU A 150 -66.44 -43.89 -29.94
CA LEU A 150 -65.24 -44.50 -30.50
C LEU A 150 -64.47 -45.33 -29.45
N LEU A 151 -64.27 -44.80 -28.24
CA LEU A 151 -63.60 -45.51 -27.15
C LEU A 151 -64.36 -46.73 -26.63
N LYS A 152 -65.67 -46.91 -26.91
CA LYS A 152 -66.35 -48.19 -26.61
C LYS A 152 -65.83 -49.34 -27.48
N ARG A 153 -65.22 -49.04 -28.64
CA ARG A 153 -64.57 -50.04 -29.52
C ARG A 153 -63.05 -49.99 -29.43
N LEU A 154 -62.45 -48.80 -29.39
CA LEU A 154 -61.00 -48.60 -29.54
C LEU A 154 -60.21 -48.59 -28.22
N TRP A 155 -60.83 -48.80 -27.05
CA TRP A 155 -60.15 -48.67 -25.74
C TRP A 155 -58.92 -49.57 -25.56
N GLN A 156 -58.86 -50.73 -26.22
CA GLN A 156 -57.70 -51.61 -26.14
C GLN A 156 -56.47 -51.02 -26.85
N LEU A 157 -56.69 -50.25 -27.92
CA LEU A 157 -55.62 -49.65 -28.73
C LEU A 157 -55.25 -48.23 -28.28
N ILE A 158 -55.98 -47.62 -27.34
CA ILE A 158 -55.80 -46.22 -26.92
C ILE A 158 -54.36 -45.86 -26.47
N ASN A 159 -53.59 -46.87 -26.08
CA ASN A 159 -52.22 -46.76 -25.57
C ASN A 159 -51.13 -47.19 -26.57
N GLU A 160 -51.53 -47.74 -27.73
CA GLU A 160 -50.64 -48.15 -28.82
C GLU A 160 -49.99 -46.92 -29.49
N ASP A 161 -48.84 -47.12 -30.12
CA ASP A 161 -48.11 -46.02 -30.79
C ASP A 161 -48.91 -45.42 -31.97
N THR A 162 -49.85 -46.17 -32.55
CA THR A 162 -50.80 -45.68 -33.57
C THR A 162 -51.76 -44.61 -33.04
N PHE A 163 -51.93 -44.51 -31.71
CA PHE A 163 -52.78 -43.49 -31.07
C PHE A 163 -52.01 -42.26 -30.60
N LEU A 164 -50.70 -42.16 -30.87
CA LEU A 164 -49.90 -40.95 -30.65
C LEU A 164 -50.17 -39.88 -31.74
N PHE A 165 -50.21 -38.61 -31.33
CA PHE A 165 -50.18 -37.47 -32.24
C PHE A 165 -48.72 -37.06 -32.45
N GLN A 166 -48.24 -37.05 -33.69
CA GLN A 166 -46.91 -36.57 -34.05
C GLN A 166 -47.03 -35.19 -34.67
N ASP A 167 -46.44 -34.20 -34.01
CA ASP A 167 -46.15 -32.87 -34.54
C ASP A 167 -44.69 -32.80 -35.00
N GLN A 168 -44.33 -31.75 -35.75
CA GLN A 168 -42.98 -31.51 -36.25
C GLN A 168 -41.92 -31.51 -35.13
N LYS A 169 -42.28 -31.05 -33.91
CA LYS A 169 -41.36 -30.99 -32.77
C LYS A 169 -41.62 -32.03 -31.69
N TYR A 170 -42.87 -32.40 -31.42
CA TYR A 170 -43.22 -33.27 -30.29
C TYR A 170 -44.24 -34.36 -30.61
N THR A 171 -44.15 -35.46 -29.87
CA THR A 171 -45.10 -36.57 -29.92
C THR A 171 -45.93 -36.61 -28.64
N TYR A 172 -47.26 -36.69 -28.76
CA TYR A 172 -48.22 -36.57 -27.67
C TYR A 172 -49.15 -37.80 -27.60
N SER A 173 -49.49 -38.21 -26.38
CA SER A 173 -50.69 -39.01 -26.09
C SER A 173 -51.98 -38.25 -26.36
N LEU A 174 -53.07 -39.00 -26.51
CA LEU A 174 -54.43 -38.47 -26.59
C LEU A 174 -54.81 -37.56 -25.41
N THR A 175 -54.33 -37.85 -24.20
CA THR A 175 -54.49 -36.99 -23.01
C THR A 175 -53.63 -35.74 -23.10
N LYS A 176 -52.32 -35.88 -23.34
CA LYS A 176 -51.40 -34.71 -23.39
C LYS A 176 -51.73 -33.74 -24.54
N TYR A 177 -52.25 -34.24 -25.66
CA TYR A 177 -52.74 -33.40 -26.76
C TYR A 177 -53.92 -32.49 -26.34
N VAL A 178 -54.87 -33.05 -25.58
CA VAL A 178 -56.00 -32.29 -25.01
C VAL A 178 -55.52 -31.37 -23.88
N GLU A 179 -54.60 -31.83 -23.03
CA GLU A 179 -54.04 -31.06 -21.91
C GLU A 179 -53.28 -29.80 -22.38
N LYS A 180 -52.53 -29.91 -23.49
CA LYS A 180 -51.73 -28.83 -24.11
C LYS A 180 -52.54 -27.89 -25.03
N ASP A 181 -53.87 -27.98 -25.02
CA ASP A 181 -54.79 -27.12 -25.79
C ASP A 181 -54.60 -27.16 -27.33
N LEU A 182 -54.11 -28.29 -27.86
CA LEU A 182 -53.84 -28.46 -29.29
C LEU A 182 -55.05 -28.88 -30.12
N PHE A 183 -56.12 -29.35 -29.47
CA PHE A 183 -57.38 -29.73 -30.11
C PHE A 183 -58.25 -28.50 -30.42
N LYS A 184 -58.94 -28.50 -31.56
CA LYS A 184 -59.74 -27.37 -32.05
C LYS A 184 -61.19 -27.36 -31.55
N GLY A 185 -61.64 -28.43 -30.89
CA GLY A 185 -62.99 -28.57 -30.36
C GLY A 185 -63.31 -27.60 -29.20
N PRO A 186 -64.56 -27.60 -28.68
CA PRO A 186 -64.98 -26.65 -27.66
C PRO A 186 -64.20 -26.78 -26.35
N GLN A 187 -63.40 -25.78 -26.02
CA GLN A 187 -62.50 -25.79 -24.85
C GLN A 187 -63.22 -25.97 -23.50
N GLY A 188 -64.49 -25.58 -23.39
CA GLY A 188 -65.32 -25.87 -22.22
C GLY A 188 -65.48 -27.37 -21.91
N GLN A 189 -65.32 -28.25 -22.90
CA GLN A 189 -65.39 -29.71 -22.74
C GLN A 189 -64.03 -30.36 -22.37
N LYS A 190 -62.92 -29.59 -22.31
CA LYS A 190 -61.55 -30.10 -22.03
C LYS A 190 -61.49 -30.98 -20.78
N SER A 191 -62.09 -30.51 -19.68
CA SER A 191 -62.06 -31.20 -18.38
C SER A 191 -62.86 -32.50 -18.37
N GLU A 192 -63.99 -32.54 -19.09
CA GLU A 192 -64.80 -33.76 -19.25
C GLU A 192 -64.12 -34.77 -20.20
N LEU A 193 -63.48 -34.29 -21.27
CA LEU A 193 -62.72 -35.12 -22.20
C LEU A 193 -61.51 -35.77 -21.53
N LEU A 194 -60.72 -35.01 -20.75
CA LEU A 194 -59.64 -35.57 -19.92
C LEU A 194 -60.17 -36.57 -18.89
N ARG A 195 -61.30 -36.27 -18.23
CA ARG A 195 -61.96 -37.22 -17.30
C ARG A 195 -62.39 -38.52 -18.00
N LEU A 196 -62.95 -38.43 -19.21
CA LEU A 196 -63.34 -39.59 -20.03
C LEU A 196 -62.14 -40.46 -20.41
N LEU A 197 -61.03 -39.84 -20.82
CA LEU A 197 -59.77 -40.52 -21.15
C LEU A 197 -59.15 -41.21 -19.94
N ASN A 198 -59.14 -40.54 -18.78
CA ASN A 198 -58.63 -41.10 -17.52
C ASN A 198 -59.50 -42.27 -17.02
N ILE A 199 -60.82 -42.20 -17.16
CA ILE A 199 -61.75 -43.33 -16.92
C ILE A 199 -61.45 -44.53 -17.85
N LYS A 200 -60.87 -44.27 -19.03
CA LYS A 200 -60.46 -45.29 -20.01
C LYS A 200 -59.00 -45.72 -19.91
N GLN A 201 -58.28 -45.30 -18.86
CA GLN A 201 -56.86 -45.65 -18.64
C GLN A 201 -55.96 -45.30 -19.85
N ALA A 202 -56.24 -44.17 -20.50
CA ALA A 202 -55.29 -43.53 -21.39
C ALA A 202 -54.00 -43.21 -20.61
N LYS A 203 -52.84 -43.57 -21.16
CA LYS A 203 -51.54 -43.27 -20.58
C LYS A 203 -51.02 -41.95 -21.11
N ASP A 204 -50.70 -41.05 -20.19
CA ASP A 204 -49.93 -39.84 -20.51
C ASP A 204 -48.58 -40.24 -21.10
N ARG A 205 -48.31 -39.72 -22.29
CA ARG A 205 -47.09 -39.87 -23.08
C ARG A 205 -46.78 -38.52 -23.73
N PHE A 206 -45.56 -38.02 -23.57
CA PHE A 206 -45.10 -36.76 -24.17
C PHE A 206 -43.56 -36.71 -24.25
N TRP A 207 -43.01 -36.43 -25.43
CA TRP A 207 -41.56 -36.29 -25.71
C TRP A 207 -41.31 -35.51 -27.01
N ALA A 208 -40.07 -35.13 -27.32
CA ALA A 208 -39.70 -34.51 -28.60
C ALA A 208 -39.53 -35.56 -29.71
N THR A 209 -40.14 -35.32 -30.87
CA THR A 209 -40.25 -36.31 -31.98
C THR A 209 -38.88 -36.77 -32.48
N ASP A 210 -37.93 -35.85 -32.58
CA ASP A 210 -36.54 -36.16 -32.90
C ASP A 210 -35.77 -36.61 -31.65
N ILE A 211 -34.95 -37.66 -31.80
CA ILE A 211 -34.14 -38.24 -30.72
C ILE A 211 -33.09 -37.22 -30.24
N ASP A 212 -32.39 -36.57 -31.18
CA ASP A 212 -31.34 -35.59 -30.91
C ASP A 212 -31.86 -34.21 -30.44
N ALA A 213 -33.17 -33.98 -30.46
CA ALA A 213 -33.75 -32.74 -29.97
C ALA A 213 -33.71 -32.63 -28.43
N GLU A 214 -33.73 -31.40 -27.93
CA GLU A 214 -33.85 -31.12 -26.51
C GLU A 214 -35.22 -31.57 -26.00
N GLN A 215 -35.20 -32.61 -25.16
CA GLN A 215 -36.40 -33.21 -24.59
C GLN A 215 -37.07 -32.26 -23.58
N PRO A 216 -38.41 -32.14 -23.57
CA PRO A 216 -39.12 -31.16 -22.75
C PRO A 216 -39.06 -31.47 -21.25
N ASP A 217 -39.13 -30.44 -20.40
CA ASP A 217 -39.08 -30.60 -18.93
C ASP A 217 -40.21 -31.49 -18.38
N ASP A 218 -41.39 -31.48 -19.02
CA ASP A 218 -42.53 -32.34 -18.67
C ASP A 218 -42.59 -33.66 -19.47
N LEU A 219 -41.43 -34.25 -19.78
CA LEU A 219 -41.26 -35.57 -20.38
C LEU A 219 -42.05 -36.67 -19.61
N VAL A 220 -43.05 -37.29 -20.25
CA VAL A 220 -43.87 -38.36 -19.64
C VAL A 220 -43.83 -39.63 -20.48
N ASN A 221 -43.52 -40.77 -19.84
CA ASN A 221 -43.51 -42.13 -20.43
C ASN A 221 -42.96 -42.22 -21.88
N PRO A 222 -41.73 -41.72 -22.14
CA PRO A 222 -41.07 -41.89 -23.44
C PRO A 222 -40.70 -43.35 -23.73
N PRO A 223 -40.45 -43.71 -25.01
CA PRO A 223 -39.75 -44.93 -25.39
C PRO A 223 -38.39 -45.08 -24.68
N ALA A 224 -37.87 -46.31 -24.60
CA ALA A 224 -36.61 -46.59 -23.91
C ALA A 224 -35.45 -45.76 -24.48
N ASP A 225 -35.28 -45.78 -25.80
CA ASP A 225 -34.21 -45.08 -26.53
C ASP A 225 -34.21 -43.57 -26.24
N ILE A 226 -35.37 -42.94 -26.30
CA ILE A 226 -35.56 -41.50 -26.01
C ILE A 226 -35.33 -41.19 -24.52
N LYS A 227 -35.68 -42.13 -23.61
CA LYS A 227 -35.38 -42.00 -22.18
C LYS A 227 -33.88 -42.08 -21.91
N GLU A 228 -33.16 -42.98 -22.58
CA GLU A 228 -31.71 -43.11 -22.48
C GLU A 228 -31.01 -41.87 -23.06
N GLU A 229 -31.50 -41.35 -24.19
CA GLU A 229 -30.99 -40.10 -24.76
C GLU A 229 -31.25 -38.88 -23.87
N ALA A 230 -32.45 -38.73 -23.32
CA ALA A 230 -32.77 -37.67 -22.37
C ALA A 230 -31.82 -37.71 -21.15
N ASN A 231 -31.50 -38.90 -20.65
CA ASN A 231 -30.52 -39.09 -19.58
C ASN A 231 -29.10 -38.75 -20.04
N ARG A 232 -28.70 -39.12 -21.26
CA ARG A 232 -27.40 -38.81 -21.87
C ARG A 232 -27.20 -37.30 -21.99
N GLN A 233 -28.15 -36.58 -22.61
CA GLN A 233 -28.15 -35.12 -22.71
C GLN A 233 -28.10 -34.45 -21.32
N LYS A 234 -28.91 -34.93 -20.36
CA LYS A 234 -28.93 -34.41 -18.98
C LYS A 234 -27.62 -34.65 -18.23
N GLN A 235 -26.97 -35.80 -18.45
CA GLN A 235 -25.66 -36.12 -17.89
C GLN A 235 -24.56 -35.25 -18.51
N GLN A 236 -24.57 -35.04 -19.83
CA GLN A 236 -23.63 -34.13 -20.51
C GLN A 236 -23.78 -32.69 -20.01
N LYS A 237 -25.02 -32.16 -19.93
CA LYS A 237 -25.31 -30.84 -19.35
C LYS A 237 -24.81 -30.72 -17.91
N ARG A 238 -25.01 -31.75 -17.08
CA ARG A 238 -24.49 -31.79 -15.70
C ARG A 238 -22.96 -31.80 -15.66
N GLN A 239 -22.30 -32.62 -16.50
CA GLN A 239 -20.84 -32.66 -16.58
C GLN A 239 -20.25 -31.33 -17.04
N LEU A 240 -20.86 -30.66 -18.02
CA LEU A 240 -20.43 -29.34 -18.48
C LEU A 240 -20.61 -28.26 -17.40
N ALA A 241 -21.74 -28.27 -16.69
CA ALA A 241 -21.97 -27.38 -15.54
C ALA A 241 -20.94 -27.63 -14.41
N GLU A 242 -20.64 -28.89 -14.12
CA GLU A 242 -19.63 -29.28 -13.13
C GLU A 242 -18.21 -28.85 -13.55
N GLN A 243 -17.83 -29.02 -14.82
CA GLN A 243 -16.57 -28.51 -15.37
C GLN A 243 -16.48 -26.98 -15.28
N HIS A 244 -17.56 -26.26 -15.58
CA HIS A 244 -17.61 -24.80 -15.40
C HIS A 244 -17.49 -24.38 -13.93
N GLN A 245 -18.06 -25.15 -12.99
CA GLN A 245 -17.90 -24.92 -11.56
C GLN A 245 -16.45 -25.20 -11.12
N GLN A 246 -15.90 -26.38 -11.42
CA GLN A 246 -14.50 -26.73 -11.13
C GLN A 246 -13.51 -25.71 -11.72
N ALA A 247 -13.79 -25.16 -12.91
CA ALA A 247 -12.99 -24.10 -13.52
C ALA A 247 -13.05 -22.77 -12.74
N ARG A 248 -14.23 -22.37 -12.26
CA ARG A 248 -14.41 -21.20 -11.38
C ARG A 248 -13.68 -21.41 -10.05
N ASP A 249 -13.87 -22.57 -9.41
CA ASP A 249 -13.28 -22.90 -8.12
C ASP A 249 -11.74 -22.91 -8.24
N ARG A 250 -11.19 -23.53 -9.30
CA ARG A 250 -9.74 -23.48 -9.61
C ARG A 250 -9.21 -22.06 -9.82
N LEU A 251 -10.00 -21.15 -10.39
CA LEU A 251 -9.62 -19.73 -10.51
C LEU A 251 -9.69 -18.99 -9.17
N THR A 252 -10.64 -19.29 -8.29
CA THR A 252 -10.68 -18.71 -6.93
C THR A 252 -9.52 -19.20 -6.07
N ILE A 253 -9.20 -20.50 -6.10
CA ILE A 253 -8.03 -21.08 -5.40
C ILE A 253 -6.76 -20.40 -5.88
N LYS A 254 -6.54 -20.26 -7.20
CA LYS A 254 -5.37 -19.55 -7.74
C LYS A 254 -5.27 -18.10 -7.27
N ARG A 255 -6.39 -17.38 -7.18
CA ARG A 255 -6.40 -15.99 -6.64
C ARG A 255 -5.98 -15.97 -5.18
N LEU A 256 -6.53 -16.88 -4.36
CA LEU A 256 -6.19 -16.99 -2.95
C LEU A 256 -4.72 -17.36 -2.73
N THR A 257 -4.15 -18.31 -3.48
CA THR A 257 -2.72 -18.63 -3.38
C THR A 257 -1.84 -17.45 -3.79
N THR A 258 -2.17 -16.72 -4.87
CA THR A 258 -1.39 -15.52 -5.24
C THR A 258 -1.48 -14.39 -4.20
N LEU A 259 -2.60 -14.26 -3.49
CA LEU A 259 -2.72 -13.29 -2.40
C LEU A 259 -1.87 -13.70 -1.18
N GLN A 260 -1.85 -14.99 -0.83
CA GLN A 260 -0.98 -15.53 0.22
C GLN A 260 0.52 -15.41 -0.14
N GLU A 261 0.88 -15.63 -1.40
CA GLU A 261 2.24 -15.41 -1.91
C GLU A 261 2.67 -13.94 -1.78
N ILE A 262 1.78 -12.99 -2.12
CA ILE A 262 2.01 -11.55 -1.94
C ILE A 262 2.16 -11.18 -0.45
N GLU A 263 1.32 -11.71 0.43
CA GLU A 263 1.39 -11.49 1.88
C GLU A 263 2.71 -12.04 2.48
N ILE A 264 3.13 -13.23 2.07
CA ILE A 264 4.42 -13.83 2.48
C ILE A 264 5.60 -13.00 1.97
N LEU A 265 5.54 -12.47 0.75
CA LEU A 265 6.57 -11.59 0.18
C LEU A 265 6.66 -10.24 0.90
N ASP A 266 5.52 -9.63 1.25
CA ASP A 266 5.47 -8.39 2.02
C ASP A 266 5.98 -8.58 3.46
N MET A 267 5.55 -9.65 4.14
CA MET A 267 6.10 -10.08 5.44
C MET A 267 7.62 -10.27 5.39
N LYS A 268 8.13 -10.95 4.36
CA LYS A 268 9.57 -11.15 4.15
C LYS A 268 10.30 -9.81 3.91
N ASN A 269 9.74 -8.93 3.09
CA ASN A 269 10.32 -7.63 2.78
C ASN A 269 10.38 -6.73 4.02
N LYS A 270 9.30 -6.67 4.81
CA LYS A 270 9.25 -5.97 6.11
C LYS A 270 10.32 -6.48 7.07
N ALA A 271 10.46 -7.80 7.22
CA ALA A 271 11.51 -8.40 8.05
C ALA A 271 12.93 -8.12 7.52
N GLU A 272 13.12 -8.03 6.20
CA GLU A 272 14.42 -7.66 5.62
C GLU A 272 14.74 -6.17 5.84
N ILE A 273 13.76 -5.28 5.68
CA ILE A 273 13.89 -3.84 5.97
C ILE A 273 14.26 -3.62 7.44
N GLN A 274 13.60 -4.32 8.37
CA GLN A 274 13.95 -4.29 9.80
C GLN A 274 15.40 -4.74 10.04
N ARG A 275 15.83 -5.88 9.47
CA ARG A 275 17.22 -6.36 9.58
C ARG A 275 18.24 -5.38 8.97
N ARG A 276 17.89 -4.68 7.89
CA ARG A 276 18.73 -3.62 7.29
C ARG A 276 18.83 -2.40 8.22
N GLN A 277 17.73 -1.99 8.85
CA GLN A 277 17.70 -0.90 9.85
C GLN A 277 18.49 -1.25 11.12
N GLU A 278 18.36 -2.49 11.62
CA GLU A 278 19.13 -2.99 12.77
C GLU A 278 20.64 -3.00 12.48
N ARG A 279 21.06 -3.50 11.31
CA ARG A 279 22.46 -3.45 10.86
C ARG A 279 22.96 -2.01 10.79
N ALA A 280 22.26 -1.13 10.07
CA ALA A 280 22.64 0.28 9.95
C ALA A 280 22.73 0.99 11.33
N ARG A 281 21.89 0.60 12.30
CA ARG A 281 21.95 1.11 13.68
C ARG A 281 23.19 0.59 14.43
N VAL A 282 23.54 -0.68 14.29
CA VAL A 282 24.77 -1.27 14.87
C VAL A 282 26.01 -0.67 14.22
N ASP A 283 26.05 -0.55 12.90
CA ASP A 283 27.15 0.06 12.14
C ASP A 283 27.33 1.53 12.54
N SER A 284 26.24 2.29 12.69
CA SER A 284 26.25 3.66 13.21
C SER A 284 26.79 3.75 14.65
N GLN A 285 26.42 2.81 15.52
CA GLN A 285 26.96 2.73 16.89
C GLN A 285 28.46 2.38 16.89
N LEU A 286 28.91 1.45 16.04
CA LEU A 286 30.32 1.10 15.89
C LEU A 286 31.14 2.27 15.37
N LEU A 287 30.65 3.02 14.37
CA LEU A 287 31.28 4.24 13.88
C LEU A 287 31.34 5.33 14.95
N ALA A 288 30.27 5.51 15.74
CA ALA A 288 30.26 6.48 16.85
C ALA A 288 31.25 6.10 17.97
N VAL A 289 31.41 4.81 18.28
CA VAL A 289 32.44 4.33 19.22
C VAL A 289 33.84 4.50 18.63
N HIS A 290 34.04 4.19 17.35
CA HIS A 290 35.32 4.36 16.67
C HIS A 290 35.77 5.82 16.65
N SER A 291 34.88 6.75 16.28
CA SER A 291 35.15 8.20 16.33
C SER A 291 35.43 8.68 17.75
N ARG A 292 34.68 8.24 18.77
CA ARG A 292 35.00 8.57 20.17
C ARG A 292 36.39 8.09 20.59
N ASN A 293 36.77 6.88 20.18
CA ASN A 293 38.10 6.32 20.48
C ASN A 293 39.21 7.07 19.73
N GLN A 294 39.00 7.43 18.46
CA GLN A 294 39.93 8.25 17.68
C GLN A 294 40.11 9.63 18.33
N ASN A 295 39.02 10.35 18.62
CA ASN A 295 39.07 11.66 19.26
C ASN A 295 39.75 11.59 20.64
N ALA A 296 39.57 10.50 21.40
CA ALA A 296 40.26 10.29 22.66
C ALA A 296 41.77 10.06 22.50
N LEU A 297 42.20 9.37 21.43
CA LEU A 297 43.62 9.20 21.08
C LEU A 297 44.23 10.53 20.59
N GLU A 298 43.51 11.29 19.78
CA GLU A 298 43.94 12.61 19.29
C GLU A 298 44.07 13.61 20.44
N ASN A 299 43.08 13.71 21.33
CA ASN A 299 43.15 14.52 22.54
C ASN A 299 44.33 14.10 23.44
N LYS A 300 44.61 12.79 23.58
CA LYS A 300 45.77 12.31 24.34
C LYS A 300 47.10 12.71 23.69
N ASN A 301 47.20 12.62 22.36
CA ASN A 301 48.38 13.03 21.61
C ASN A 301 48.61 14.54 21.67
N GLU A 302 47.54 15.35 21.68
CA GLU A 302 47.61 16.80 21.79
C GLU A 302 47.97 17.24 23.21
N ASN A 303 47.40 16.61 24.25
CA ASN A 303 47.87 16.80 25.62
C ASN A 303 49.37 16.50 25.76
N GLN A 304 49.85 15.40 25.16
CA GLN A 304 51.28 15.07 25.11
C GLN A 304 52.12 16.02 24.24
N ARG A 305 51.52 16.81 23.34
CA ARG A 305 52.21 17.92 22.64
C ARG A 305 52.29 19.13 23.58
N GLN A 306 51.19 19.49 24.22
CA GLN A 306 51.12 20.60 25.16
C GLN A 306 52.09 20.40 26.33
N GLU A 307 52.11 19.23 26.98
CA GLU A 307 53.08 18.88 28.03
C GLU A 307 54.54 19.09 27.58
N ARG A 308 54.86 18.78 26.31
CA ARG A 308 56.21 18.98 25.75
C ARG A 308 56.51 20.43 25.36
N LEU A 309 55.49 21.23 25.04
CA LEU A 309 55.63 22.66 24.83
C LEU A 309 55.81 23.38 26.18
N ASP A 310 55.02 23.02 27.19
CA ASP A 310 55.10 23.56 28.55
C ASP A 310 56.45 23.22 29.20
N GLN A 311 56.95 21.99 29.02
CA GLN A 311 58.31 21.61 29.45
C GLN A 311 59.44 22.32 28.68
N ARG A 312 59.21 22.76 27.45
CA ARG A 312 60.17 23.64 26.75
C ARG A 312 60.12 25.04 27.32
N GLN A 313 58.93 25.61 27.48
CA GLN A 313 58.75 26.92 28.08
C GLN A 313 59.25 27.00 29.52
N SER A 314 59.13 25.94 30.33
CA SER A 314 59.70 25.92 31.69
C SER A 314 61.22 26.02 31.62
N ARG A 315 61.88 25.16 30.84
CA ARG A 315 63.33 25.16 30.63
C ARG A 315 63.85 26.47 30.01
N GLU A 316 63.09 27.07 29.11
CA GLU A 316 63.40 28.38 28.53
C GLU A 316 63.30 29.49 29.59
N ARG A 317 62.28 29.47 30.46
CA ARG A 317 62.17 30.40 31.60
C ARG A 317 63.28 30.18 32.63
N GLU A 318 63.58 28.93 32.98
CA GLU A 318 64.68 28.53 33.87
C GLU A 318 66.04 28.99 33.30
N HIS A 319 66.26 28.84 31.98
CA HIS A 319 67.46 29.31 31.29
C HIS A 319 67.55 30.84 31.24
N ILE A 320 66.44 31.55 31.00
CA ILE A 320 66.38 33.01 31.06
C ILE A 320 66.69 33.50 32.48
N GLN A 321 66.14 32.85 33.52
CA GLN A 321 66.47 33.15 34.92
C GLN A 321 67.96 32.90 35.22
N ALA A 322 68.52 31.78 34.79
CA ALA A 322 69.95 31.50 34.95
C ALA A 322 70.84 32.54 34.25
N LEU A 323 70.46 33.01 33.05
CA LEU A 323 71.16 34.10 32.37
C LEU A 323 71.02 35.45 33.11
N GLN A 324 69.86 35.73 33.71
CA GLN A 324 69.65 36.91 34.54
C GLN A 324 70.51 36.85 35.81
N ASP A 325 70.57 35.71 36.50
CA ASP A 325 71.42 35.49 37.67
C ASP A 325 72.92 35.59 37.33
N ILE A 326 73.34 35.11 36.14
CA ILE A 326 74.70 35.31 35.63
C ILE A 326 74.98 36.80 35.36
N SER A 327 74.03 37.54 34.79
CA SER A 327 74.17 38.99 34.58
C SER A 327 74.28 39.75 35.89
N ILE A 328 73.39 39.45 36.86
CA ILE A 328 73.34 40.10 38.17
C ILE A 328 74.58 39.77 39.00
N SER A 329 75.06 38.53 38.96
CA SER A 329 76.31 38.16 39.65
C SER A 329 77.55 38.79 38.98
N GLY A 330 77.60 38.85 37.65
CA GLY A 330 78.65 39.57 36.92
C GLY A 330 78.65 41.08 37.18
N GLU A 331 77.49 41.72 37.26
CA GLU A 331 77.35 43.13 37.64
C GLU A 331 77.79 43.39 39.09
N ARG A 332 77.38 42.53 40.04
CA ARG A 332 77.87 42.59 41.43
C ARG A 332 79.38 42.43 41.51
N GLN A 333 79.97 41.52 40.73
CA GLN A 333 81.41 41.31 40.70
C GLN A 333 82.15 42.55 40.15
N ARG A 334 81.69 43.15 39.05
CA ARG A 334 82.24 44.41 38.53
C ARG A 334 82.09 45.56 39.53
N ALA A 335 80.94 45.68 40.21
CA ALA A 335 80.72 46.71 41.22
C ALA A 335 81.68 46.55 42.42
N GLN A 336 81.93 45.31 42.85
CA GLN A 336 82.90 44.99 43.90
C GLN A 336 84.35 45.25 43.47
N GLU A 337 84.71 44.94 42.22
CA GLU A 337 86.00 45.24 41.63
C GLU A 337 86.25 46.76 41.57
N ILE A 338 85.27 47.54 41.09
CA ILE A 338 85.28 49.00 41.13
C ILE A 338 85.47 49.52 42.56
N LEU A 339 84.75 48.95 43.54
CA LEU A 339 84.89 49.34 44.95
C LEU A 339 86.35 49.16 45.43
N THR A 340 86.92 47.96 45.27
CA THR A 340 88.32 47.68 45.68
C THR A 340 89.36 48.51 44.91
N SER A 341 89.09 48.85 43.64
CA SER A 341 89.90 49.77 42.85
C SER A 341 89.85 51.20 43.42
N THR A 342 88.68 51.69 43.83
CA THR A 342 88.56 53.00 44.48
C THR A 342 89.18 53.03 45.88
N GLU A 343 89.05 51.97 46.69
CA GLU A 343 89.69 51.86 48.01
C GLU A 343 91.22 51.84 47.92
N SER A 344 91.77 51.11 46.95
CA SER A 344 93.23 51.07 46.72
C SER A 344 93.76 52.40 46.19
N HIS A 345 93.01 53.10 45.32
CA HIS A 345 93.35 54.46 44.88
C HIS A 345 93.34 55.47 46.05
N GLN A 346 92.33 55.42 46.92
CA GLN A 346 92.26 56.26 48.12
C GLN A 346 93.41 55.99 49.11
N ARG A 347 93.80 54.73 49.31
CA ARG A 347 94.99 54.36 50.11
C ARG A 347 96.28 54.99 49.57
N LEU A 348 96.49 54.95 48.25
CA LEU A 348 97.64 55.59 47.62
C LEU A 348 97.63 57.11 47.78
N GLN A 349 96.45 57.73 47.65
CA GLN A 349 96.28 59.18 47.84
C GLN A 349 96.59 59.64 49.28
N LEU A 350 96.16 58.86 50.29
CA LEU A 350 96.46 59.16 51.70
C LEU A 350 97.96 59.04 52.02
N GLY A 351 98.64 58.00 51.54
CA GLY A 351 100.09 57.82 51.77
C GLY A 351 100.96 58.96 51.20
N LEU A 352 100.53 59.59 50.09
CA LEU A 352 101.18 60.78 49.54
C LEU A 352 101.00 62.03 50.41
N ILE A 353 99.88 62.15 51.14
CA ILE A 353 99.62 63.26 52.06
C ILE A 353 100.46 63.11 53.33
N GLU A 354 100.58 61.88 53.87
CA GLU A 354 101.42 61.61 55.04
C GLU A 354 102.92 61.91 54.77
N GLN A 355 103.43 61.52 53.59
CA GLN A 355 104.80 61.87 53.19
C GLN A 355 105.08 63.37 53.09
N ARG A 356 104.05 64.19 52.78
CA ARG A 356 104.17 65.64 52.75
C ARG A 356 104.27 66.22 54.16
N ASN A 357 103.31 65.86 55.03
CA ASN A 357 103.25 66.33 56.41
C ASN A 357 104.52 65.99 57.21
N MET A 358 105.12 64.83 56.96
CA MET A 358 106.41 64.43 57.56
C MET A 358 107.54 65.44 57.29
N LYS A 359 107.68 65.91 56.04
CA LYS A 359 108.73 66.87 55.66
C LYS A 359 108.48 68.26 56.27
N ASP A 360 107.22 68.69 56.29
CA ASP A 360 106.83 69.98 56.85
C ASP A 360 107.08 70.02 58.38
N HIS A 361 106.83 68.92 59.10
CA HIS A 361 107.16 68.80 60.52
C HIS A 361 108.68 68.76 60.82
N GLU A 362 109.48 68.15 59.95
CA GLU A 362 110.94 68.08 60.11
C GLU A 362 111.59 69.47 59.96
N GLY A 363 111.15 70.26 58.97
CA GLY A 363 111.55 71.66 58.82
C GLY A 363 111.12 72.55 60.00
N LEU A 364 109.96 72.27 60.61
CA LEU A 364 109.48 73.00 61.79
C LEU A 364 110.37 72.75 63.03
N ARG A 365 110.82 71.49 63.22
CA ARG A 365 111.74 71.14 64.33
C ARG A 365 113.08 71.87 64.22
N GLN A 366 113.68 71.93 63.03
CA GLN A 366 114.98 72.57 62.83
C GLN A 366 114.97 74.07 63.17
N ARG A 367 113.86 74.77 62.87
CA ARG A 367 113.67 76.18 63.27
C ARG A 367 113.64 76.36 64.79
N LEU A 368 112.86 75.54 65.50
CA LEU A 368 112.71 75.64 66.96
C LEU A 368 114.02 75.38 67.71
N THR A 369 114.89 74.48 67.22
CA THR A 369 116.23 74.27 67.80
C THR A 369 117.14 75.50 67.66
N LEU A 370 117.10 76.21 66.53
CA LEU A 370 117.91 77.42 66.32
C LEU A 370 117.40 78.59 67.18
N GLU A 371 116.08 78.80 67.23
CA GLU A 371 115.48 79.90 68.00
C GLU A 371 115.71 79.74 69.52
N GLY A 372 115.78 78.49 70.01
CA GLY A 372 116.14 78.19 71.40
C GLY A 372 117.59 78.52 71.75
N SER A 373 118.54 78.31 70.84
CA SER A 373 119.96 78.63 71.09
C SER A 373 120.23 80.14 71.21
N PHE A 374 119.58 80.98 70.39
CA PHE A 374 119.82 82.44 70.40
C PHE A 374 119.40 83.10 71.71
N LYS A 375 118.20 82.79 72.23
CA LYS A 375 117.66 83.41 73.44
C LYS A 375 118.50 83.12 74.70
N LEU A 376 119.22 81.98 74.70
CA LEU A 376 120.05 81.55 75.82
C LEU A 376 121.48 82.15 75.80
N GLU A 377 121.92 82.74 74.68
CA GLU A 377 123.09 83.64 74.65
C GLU A 377 122.72 85.07 75.02
N GLU A 378 121.56 85.55 74.58
CA GLU A 378 121.06 86.91 74.83
C GLU A 378 120.92 87.19 76.35
N GLU A 379 120.24 86.29 77.08
CA GLU A 379 120.08 86.37 78.54
C GLU A 379 121.45 86.39 79.28
N LYS A 380 122.43 85.62 78.80
CA LYS A 380 123.79 85.59 79.38
C LYS A 380 124.57 86.89 79.10
N LEU A 381 124.31 87.56 77.98
CA LEU A 381 124.91 88.85 77.65
C LEU A 381 124.28 89.99 78.46
N GLU A 382 122.97 89.96 78.70
CA GLU A 382 122.28 90.94 79.55
C GLU A 382 122.65 90.80 81.02
N LYS A 383 122.81 89.58 81.54
CA LYS A 383 123.31 89.34 82.90
C LYS A 383 124.72 89.90 83.10
N ARG A 384 125.63 89.63 82.15
CA ARG A 384 126.98 90.21 82.10
C ARG A 384 127.00 91.72 81.78
N ARG A 385 125.90 92.34 81.39
CA ARG A 385 125.77 93.80 81.25
C ARG A 385 125.27 94.43 82.54
N SER A 386 124.21 93.89 83.14
CA SER A 386 123.64 94.37 84.40
C SER A 386 124.63 94.28 85.56
N GLU A 387 125.43 93.20 85.66
CA GLU A 387 126.55 93.08 86.62
C GLU A 387 127.58 94.21 86.43
N ARG A 388 128.00 94.50 85.19
CA ARG A 388 128.95 95.59 84.90
C ARG A 388 128.36 96.98 85.14
N ILE A 389 127.06 97.17 84.89
CA ILE A 389 126.35 98.43 85.17
C ILE A 389 126.23 98.63 86.68
N ALA A 390 125.97 97.59 87.46
CA ALA A 390 125.95 97.68 88.93
C ALA A 390 127.31 98.10 89.49
N SER A 391 128.41 97.45 89.05
CA SER A 391 129.77 97.86 89.44
C SER A 391 130.11 99.28 88.98
N ASN A 392 129.74 99.68 87.76
CA ASN A 392 129.96 101.06 87.30
C ASN A 392 129.15 102.08 88.10
N ILE A 393 127.91 101.79 88.50
CA ILE A 393 127.10 102.72 89.33
C ILE A 393 127.71 102.87 90.73
N GLN A 394 128.34 101.82 91.26
CA GLN A 394 129.09 101.92 92.52
C GLN A 394 130.37 102.76 92.34
N TYR A 395 131.19 102.45 91.33
CA TYR A 395 132.43 103.17 91.05
C TYR A 395 132.22 104.62 90.56
N GLN A 396 131.09 104.92 89.92
CA GLN A 396 130.72 106.27 89.48
C GLN A 396 129.93 107.06 90.53
N LYS A 397 129.48 106.43 91.63
CA LYS A 397 129.23 107.20 92.86
C LYS A 397 130.55 107.71 93.44
N GLU A 398 131.60 106.89 93.43
CA GLU A 398 132.95 107.27 93.90
C GLU A 398 133.66 108.26 92.95
N LEU A 399 133.25 108.38 91.68
CA LEU A 399 133.73 109.42 90.75
C LEU A 399 132.78 110.61 90.54
N VAL A 400 131.55 110.62 91.09
CA VAL A 400 130.78 111.88 91.20
C VAL A 400 131.33 112.78 92.31
N ASP A 401 132.13 112.23 93.23
CA ASP A 401 133.06 113.00 94.08
C ASP A 401 134.29 113.54 93.29
N SER A 402 134.44 113.23 92.00
CA SER A 402 135.55 113.71 91.15
C SER A 402 135.15 114.03 89.68
N GLN A 403 134.49 115.18 89.50
CA GLN A 403 134.46 115.99 88.26
C GLN A 403 133.78 115.43 86.98
N ASP A 404 132.62 116.03 86.68
CA ASP A 404 132.32 116.77 85.44
C ASP A 404 132.08 116.11 84.05
N ILE A 405 131.27 116.81 83.24
CA ILE A 405 131.34 116.99 81.76
C ILE A 405 130.71 115.95 80.75
N LEU A 406 129.53 116.34 80.22
CA LEU A 406 129.02 116.30 78.81
C LEU A 406 128.55 115.02 78.03
N MET A 407 127.22 114.93 77.81
CA MET A 407 126.43 114.89 76.53
C MET A 407 126.49 113.77 75.41
N SER A 408 125.37 113.03 75.26
CA SER A 408 124.46 112.95 74.05
C SER A 408 124.59 111.95 72.84
N ASN A 409 123.41 111.61 72.25
CA ASN A 409 123.00 111.36 70.81
C ASN A 409 122.92 109.94 70.09
N PRO A 410 122.09 109.75 69.00
CA PRO A 410 121.49 108.46 68.51
C PRO A 410 121.41 108.18 66.93
N ASN A 411 120.60 107.19 66.40
CA ASN A 411 120.01 106.89 65.01
C ASN A 411 120.30 105.47 64.34
N MET A 412 119.75 104.95 63.20
CA MET A 412 118.36 104.78 62.58
C MET A 412 118.34 104.02 61.16
N ARG A 413 117.21 103.40 60.65
CA ARG A 413 116.78 103.04 59.21
C ARG A 413 117.19 101.64 58.56
N ARG A 414 116.64 101.01 57.47
CA ARG A 414 115.31 100.99 56.67
C ARG A 414 115.25 100.01 55.38
N TRP A 415 114.17 99.19 55.16
CA TRP A 415 113.54 98.61 53.88
C TRP A 415 114.22 97.49 52.97
N THR A 416 113.67 96.77 51.91
CA THR A 416 112.34 96.18 51.39
C THR A 416 112.46 95.40 50.01
N GLY A 417 111.64 94.34 49.68
CA GLY A 417 111.11 94.02 48.28
C GLY A 417 111.18 92.59 47.60
N PHE A 418 110.37 92.34 46.51
CA PHE A 418 110.48 91.42 45.30
C PHE A 418 109.79 89.99 45.11
N ASP A 419 109.60 89.53 43.83
CA ASP A 419 108.72 88.43 43.24
C ASP A 419 109.36 87.71 41.96
N PRO A 420 108.74 87.00 40.92
CA PRO A 420 107.47 86.23 40.63
C PRO A 420 107.51 84.93 39.65
N ALA A 421 106.34 84.30 39.29
CA ALA A 421 105.87 83.67 37.97
C ALA A 421 106.02 82.17 37.43
N THR A 422 105.02 81.69 36.61
CA THR A 422 105.00 80.76 35.38
C THR A 422 104.10 79.45 35.24
N SER A 423 103.53 79.17 34.02
CA SER A 423 103.12 77.87 33.33
C SER A 423 101.76 77.10 33.60
N THR A 424 101.11 76.21 32.78
CA THR A 424 100.94 75.88 31.28
C THR A 424 99.76 74.87 30.90
N HIS A 425 99.30 74.86 29.60
CA HIS A 425 98.47 73.99 28.66
C HIS A 425 97.67 72.64 28.92
N GLY A 426 96.59 72.40 28.11
CA GLY A 426 95.82 71.11 27.86
C GLY A 426 94.79 71.14 26.66
N LEU A 427 94.18 70.01 26.16
CA LEU A 427 93.28 69.95 24.93
C LEU A 427 92.49 68.60 24.59
N ILE A 428 91.57 68.61 23.56
CA ILE A 428 90.98 67.52 22.66
C ILE A 428 89.57 66.82 22.93
N GLY A 429 88.83 66.43 21.85
CA GLY A 429 87.50 65.72 21.73
C GLY A 429 87.47 64.61 20.61
N PRO A 430 86.36 64.16 19.89
CA PRO A 430 84.99 64.72 19.67
C PRO A 430 83.76 63.70 19.64
N LEU A 431 83.14 63.36 18.46
CA LEU A 431 81.78 62.73 18.20
C LEU A 431 81.69 61.95 16.84
N PRO A 432 80.73 61.00 16.54
CA PRO A 432 79.42 61.28 15.84
C PRO A 432 78.22 60.24 16.04
N MET A 433 77.53 59.73 14.98
CA MET A 433 76.25 58.95 14.95
C MET A 433 76.17 57.85 13.83
N ASP A 434 75.06 57.05 13.71
CA ASP A 434 74.16 56.98 12.50
C ASP A 434 72.95 55.96 12.52
N TYR A 435 72.19 55.85 11.41
CA TYR A 435 70.75 55.49 11.26
C TYR A 435 70.39 54.05 10.76
N SER A 436 69.11 53.62 10.89
CA SER A 436 68.21 53.27 9.73
C SER A 436 66.78 52.78 10.09
N THR A 437 65.79 53.02 9.21
CA THR A 437 64.39 52.49 9.23
C THR A 437 63.97 52.04 7.82
N PRO A 438 63.12 51.00 7.65
CA PRO A 438 61.70 51.18 7.22
C PRO A 438 60.76 50.10 7.83
N GLY A 439 59.45 49.96 7.53
CA GLY A 439 58.45 50.72 6.75
C GLY A 439 57.16 49.90 6.50
N PRO A 440 55.92 50.46 6.52
CA PRO A 440 54.65 49.69 6.51
C PRO A 440 53.77 49.83 5.24
N ILE A 441 52.82 48.90 5.01
CA ILE A 441 51.75 48.99 3.98
C ILE A 441 50.40 48.43 4.48
N HIS A 442 49.29 49.09 4.11
CA HIS A 442 47.88 48.68 4.27
C HIS A 442 47.38 47.84 3.06
N HIS A 443 46.30 47.04 3.21
CA HIS A 443 44.96 47.38 2.66
C HIS A 443 43.89 46.29 2.87
N GLN A 444 42.62 46.67 2.66
CA GLN A 444 41.42 45.84 2.64
C GLN A 444 40.95 45.57 1.20
N ASN A 445 40.21 44.47 0.98
CA ASN A 445 39.13 44.23 -0.01
C ASN A 445 38.66 42.76 0.21
N VAL A 446 37.39 42.32 0.23
CA VAL A 446 36.08 42.81 -0.28
C VAL A 446 35.86 42.56 -1.79
N LEU A 447 34.66 42.08 -2.15
CA LEU A 447 34.17 41.68 -3.50
C LEU A 447 34.71 40.31 -4.01
N THR A 448 33.98 39.47 -4.77
CA THR A 448 32.53 39.36 -5.10
C THR A 448 32.15 37.92 -5.51
N GLU A 449 30.87 37.71 -5.84
CA GLU A 449 30.22 36.47 -6.27
C GLU A 449 30.60 35.96 -7.69
N GLU A 450 29.98 34.83 -8.08
CA GLU A 450 29.78 34.27 -9.42
C GLU A 450 30.94 33.66 -10.24
N SER A 451 31.03 32.32 -10.16
CA SER A 451 31.36 31.40 -11.26
C SER A 451 31.00 29.97 -10.81
N VAL A 452 30.41 29.01 -11.53
CA VAL A 452 29.50 28.90 -12.69
C VAL A 452 29.43 27.38 -13.00
N ALA A 453 28.21 26.83 -13.09
CA ALA A 453 27.83 25.60 -13.82
C ALA A 453 28.32 24.18 -13.41
N GLU A 454 27.55 23.21 -13.96
CA GLU A 454 27.70 21.74 -13.95
C GLU A 454 27.55 21.06 -12.56
N ILE A 455 26.90 19.90 -12.37
CA ILE A 455 26.79 18.66 -13.16
C ILE A 455 25.43 17.95 -12.88
N LEU A 456 24.83 17.28 -13.89
CA LEU A 456 23.60 16.40 -13.82
C LEU A 456 22.25 17.11 -13.50
N ASN A 457 21.06 16.63 -13.93
CA ASN A 457 20.72 15.51 -14.82
C ASN A 457 19.41 15.77 -15.60
N GLY A 458 19.27 15.21 -16.81
CA GLY A 458 18.05 15.36 -17.62
C GLY A 458 17.04 14.21 -17.44
N LEU A 459 15.76 14.52 -17.25
CA LEU A 459 14.66 13.55 -17.28
C LEU A 459 13.61 13.91 -18.35
N ASN A 460 13.72 13.26 -19.51
CA ASN A 460 12.83 13.43 -20.66
C ASN A 460 11.58 12.54 -20.50
N ILE A 461 10.51 13.07 -19.93
CA ILE A 461 9.25 12.34 -19.70
C ILE A 461 8.28 12.61 -20.86
N LYS A 462 8.08 11.60 -21.73
CA LYS A 462 7.02 11.62 -22.75
C LYS A 462 5.64 11.31 -22.12
N PRO A 463 4.57 12.02 -22.50
CA PRO A 463 3.21 11.68 -22.05
C PRO A 463 2.74 10.34 -22.63
N ARG A 464 1.91 9.63 -21.84
CA ARG A 464 1.42 8.27 -22.11
C ARG A 464 0.07 8.34 -22.83
N LYS A 465 -0.11 7.55 -23.90
CA LYS A 465 -1.40 7.46 -24.60
C LYS A 465 -2.49 6.83 -23.71
N GLU A 466 -3.70 7.34 -23.87
CA GLU A 466 -4.91 6.88 -23.18
C GLU A 466 -5.48 5.61 -23.81
N LEU A 467 -6.33 4.89 -23.06
CA LEU A 467 -7.19 3.80 -23.57
C LEU A 467 -8.67 4.20 -23.41
N PRO A 468 -9.57 3.69 -24.27
CA PRO A 468 -10.99 4.01 -24.21
C PRO A 468 -11.72 3.34 -23.02
N PRO A 469 -12.85 3.92 -22.57
CA PRO A 469 -13.74 3.37 -21.53
C PRO A 469 -14.60 2.17 -22.04
N PRO A 470 -15.34 1.47 -21.15
CA PRO A 470 -15.90 0.13 -21.43
C PRO A 470 -17.23 0.10 -22.19
#